data_AF-W7YGK6-F1
#
_entry.id   AF-W7YGK6-F1
#
_cell.length_a   1.000
_cell.length_b   1.000
_cell.length_c   1.000
_cell.angle_alpha   90.00
_cell.angle_beta   90.00
_cell.angle_gamma   90.00
#
_symmetry.space_group_name_H-M   'P 1'
#
loop_
_entity.id
_entity.type
_entity.pdbx_description
1 polymer ?
#
loop_
_entity_poly.entity_id
_entity_poly.type
_entity_poly.pdbx_seq_one_letter_code
_entity_poly.pdbx_strand_id
1 'polypeptide(L)'
;MKFYLKVNEQTKIIEDAITYKHDGYMEVEYPELPIGINAGYYRWEMDQPILDEELKKEADKKNLPQGYLELASKLELLQKAMDDMILKGGTS
;
A
#
# COMPACT_ATOMS: atom_id res chain seq x y z
N MET A 1 15.98 10.48 -17.83
CA MET A 1 15.60 9.29 -18.63
C MET A 1 14.19 9.47 -19.12
N LYS A 2 13.84 8.85 -20.26
CA LYS A 2 12.47 8.88 -20.77
C LYS A 2 11.69 7.70 -20.22
N PHE A 3 10.53 7.98 -19.67
CA PHE A 3 9.57 6.99 -19.21
C PHE A 3 8.22 7.28 -19.84
N TYR A 4 7.41 6.24 -19.95
CA TYR A 4 6.05 6.31 -20.44
C TYR A 4 5.16 5.83 -19.31
N LEU A 5 4.28 6.70 -18.81
CA LEU A 5 3.41 6.41 -17.68
C LEU A 5 1.98 6.26 -18.15
N LYS A 6 1.28 5.25 -17.64
CA LYS A 6 -0.16 5.15 -17.77
C LYS A 6 -0.78 5.75 -16.52
N VAL A 7 -1.47 6.87 -16.69
CA VAL A 7 -2.09 7.59 -15.59
C VAL A 7 -3.59 7.60 -15.81
N ASN A 8 -4.34 7.20 -14.78
CA ASN A 8 -5.79 7.30 -14.80
C ASN A 8 -6.21 8.77 -14.80
N GLU A 9 -6.96 9.20 -15.81
CA GLU A 9 -7.29 10.62 -15.99
C GLU A 9 -8.15 11.20 -14.86
N GLN A 10 -8.98 10.37 -14.22
CA GLN A 10 -9.91 10.77 -13.16
C GLN A 10 -9.23 10.84 -11.80
N THR A 11 -8.44 9.83 -11.44
CA THR A 11 -7.81 9.72 -10.11
C THR A 11 -6.39 10.26 -10.07
N LYS A 12 -5.79 10.53 -11.24
CA LYS A 12 -4.36 10.84 -11.43
C LYS A 12 -3.42 9.75 -10.93
N ILE A 13 -3.92 8.54 -10.70
CA ILE A 13 -3.11 7.41 -10.23
C ILE A 13 -2.32 6.81 -11.38
N ILE A 14 -1.05 6.51 -11.13
CA ILE A 14 -0.16 5.81 -12.04
C ILE A 14 -0.51 4.33 -11.96
N GLU A 15 -1.04 3.80 -13.06
CA GLU A 15 -1.40 2.40 -13.20
C GLU A 15 -0.20 1.57 -13.68
N ASP A 16 0.64 2.15 -14.52
CA ASP A 16 1.77 1.44 -15.12
C ASP A 16 2.89 2.40 -15.56
N ALA A 17 4.11 1.87 -15.67
CA ALA A 17 5.28 2.63 -16.08
C ALA A 17 6.23 1.76 -16.92
N ILE A 18 6.55 2.22 -18.12
CA ILE A 18 7.40 1.50 -19.09
C ILE A 18 8.46 2.42 -19.68
N THR A 19 9.47 1.85 -20.33
CA THR A 19 10.62 2.58 -20.91
C THR A 19 10.55 2.72 -22.43
N TYR A 20 9.46 2.29 -23.05
CA TYR A 20 9.24 2.35 -24.50
C TYR A 20 7.90 3.00 -24.82
N LYS A 21 7.83 3.66 -25.99
CA LYS A 21 6.62 4.35 -26.43
C LYS A 21 5.49 3.35 -26.65
N HIS A 22 4.34 3.62 -26.04
CA HIS A 22 3.13 2.83 -26.20
C HIS A 22 1.90 3.74 -26.29
N ASP A 23 0.87 3.27 -26.99
CA ASP A 23 -0.40 4.00 -27.11
C ASP A 23 -1.12 4.07 -25.76
N GLY A 24 -1.66 5.23 -25.42
CA GLY A 24 -2.33 5.49 -24.13
C GLY A 24 -1.39 5.79 -22.95
N TYR A 25 -0.07 5.93 -23.18
CA TYR A 25 0.90 6.32 -22.15
C TYR A 25 1.40 7.75 -22.41
N MET A 26 1.59 8.51 -21.34
CA MET A 26 2.20 9.85 -21.40
C MET A 26 3.73 9.74 -21.34
N GLU A 27 4.43 10.43 -22.25
CA GLU A 27 5.89 10.54 -22.22
C GLU A 27 6.31 11.56 -21.16
N VAL A 28 7.21 11.16 -20.27
CA VAL A 28 7.78 12.02 -19.23
C VAL A 28 9.29 11.88 -19.20
N GLU A 29 9.99 12.98 -18.92
CA GLU A 29 11.42 12.96 -18.70
C GLU A 29 11.69 13.07 -17.19
N TYR A 30 12.16 11.98 -16.60
CA TYR A 30 12.41 11.89 -15.17
C TYR A 30 13.76 11.24 -14.90
N PRO A 31 14.53 11.64 -13.86
CA PRO A 31 15.83 11.05 -13.60
C PRO A 31 15.74 9.56 -13.25
N GLU A 32 14.92 9.21 -12.25
CA GLU A 32 14.71 7.84 -11.77
C GLU A 32 13.31 7.72 -11.16
N LEU A 33 12.52 6.73 -11.59
CA LEU A 33 11.21 6.47 -11.01
C LEU A 33 11.33 5.72 -9.69
N PRO A 34 10.50 6.02 -8.67
CA PRO A 34 10.49 5.26 -7.44
C PRO A 34 10.24 3.77 -7.68
N ILE A 35 10.88 2.92 -6.87
CA ILE A 35 10.64 1.48 -6.91
C ILE A 35 9.18 1.21 -6.54
N GLY A 36 8.47 0.48 -7.39
CA GLY A 36 7.04 0.19 -7.21
C GLY A 36 6.10 1.31 -7.68
N ILE A 37 6.56 2.19 -8.58
CA ILE A 37 5.72 3.24 -9.21
C ILE A 37 4.41 2.71 -9.82
N ASN A 38 4.41 1.47 -10.30
CA ASN A 38 3.27 0.76 -10.88
C ASN A 38 2.41 0.01 -9.85
N ALA A 39 2.59 0.27 -8.56
CA ALA A 39 1.85 -0.40 -7.51
C ALA A 39 0.45 0.18 -7.26
N GLY A 40 0.03 1.19 -8.03
CA GLY A 40 -1.34 1.74 -8.00
C GLY A 40 -1.65 2.66 -6.82
N TYR A 41 -0.63 3.16 -6.12
CA TYR A 41 -0.76 4.11 -5.02
C TYR A 41 0.13 5.36 -5.18
N TYR A 42 0.65 5.59 -6.38
CA TYR A 42 1.34 6.83 -6.73
C TYR A 42 0.43 7.69 -7.61
N ARG A 43 0.29 8.97 -7.28
CA ARG A 43 -0.38 9.98 -8.11
C ARG A 43 0.64 10.75 -8.92
N TRP A 44 0.29 11.07 -10.16
CA TRP A 44 1.08 11.98 -10.98
C TRP A 44 0.58 13.40 -10.79
N GLU A 45 1.36 14.24 -10.09
CA GLU A 45 1.03 15.64 -9.83
C GLU A 45 2.27 16.53 -9.99
N MET A 46 2.09 17.71 -10.59
CA MET A 46 3.18 18.69 -10.78
C MET A 46 4.44 18.09 -11.44
N ASP A 47 4.27 17.22 -12.44
CA ASP A 47 5.36 16.53 -13.14
C ASP A 47 6.20 15.60 -12.24
N GLN A 48 5.65 15.19 -11.09
CA GLN A 48 6.29 14.30 -10.14
C GLN A 48 5.34 13.20 -9.65
N PRO A 49 5.87 11.99 -9.37
CA PRO A 49 5.09 10.95 -8.72
C PRO A 49 5.01 11.21 -7.21
N ILE A 50 3.82 11.53 -6.72
CA ILE A 50 3.52 11.74 -5.31
C ILE A 50 2.93 10.46 -4.73
N LEU A 51 3.49 9.99 -3.62
CA LEU A 51 2.97 8.83 -2.92
C LEU A 51 1.66 9.19 -2.22
N ASP A 52 0.61 8.42 -2.48
CA ASP A 52 -0.63 8.52 -1.73
C ASP A 52 -0.60 7.56 -0.54
N GLU A 53 -0.39 8.10 0.66
CA GLU A 53 -0.26 7.29 1.87
C GLU A 53 -1.56 6.55 2.23
N GLU A 54 -2.72 7.11 1.92
CA GLU A 54 -4.01 6.45 2.16
C GLU A 54 -4.19 5.23 1.26
N LEU A 55 -4.00 5.38 -0.06
CA LEU A 55 -4.07 4.27 -1.00
C LEU A 55 -3.02 3.21 -0.73
N LYS A 56 -1.80 3.61 -0.34
CA LYS A 56 -0.76 2.66 0.07
C LYS A 56 -1.22 1.86 1.29
N LYS A 57 -1.83 2.51 2.28
CA LYS A 57 -2.35 1.85 3.49
C LYS A 57 -3.53 0.93 3.18
N GLU A 58 -4.40 1.30 2.24
CA GLU A 58 -5.48 0.43 1.77
C GLU A 58 -4.95 -0.77 0.98
N ALA A 59 -3.96 -0.56 0.09
CA ALA A 59 -3.32 -1.62 -0.67
C ALA A 59 -2.54 -2.59 0.22
N ASP A 60 -1.87 -2.07 1.26
CA ASP A 60 -1.18 -2.85 2.29
C ASP A 60 -2.18 -3.68 3.10
N LYS A 61 -3.27 -3.06 3.58
CA LYS A 61 -4.37 -3.77 4.25
C LYS A 61 -4.96 -4.89 3.41
N LYS A 62 -5.09 -4.67 2.10
CA LYS A 62 -5.64 -5.66 1.16
C LYS A 62 -4.64 -6.78 0.86
N ASN A 63 -3.34 -6.50 0.98
CA ASN A 63 -2.26 -7.48 0.86
C ASN A 63 -1.90 -8.17 2.18
N LEU A 64 -2.54 -7.80 3.30
CA LEU A 64 -2.40 -8.58 4.53
C LEU A 64 -2.86 -10.01 4.22
N PRO A 65 -1.99 -11.02 4.40
CA PRO A 65 -2.40 -12.40 4.20
C PRO A 65 -3.59 -12.67 5.14
N GLN A 66 -4.61 -13.37 4.65
CA GLN A 66 -5.87 -13.55 5.37
C GLN A 66 -5.68 -14.02 6.83
N GLY A 67 -4.60 -14.76 7.11
CA GLY A 67 -4.22 -15.21 8.45
C GLY A 67 -3.75 -14.13 9.43
N TYR A 68 -3.44 -12.90 8.98
CA TYR A 68 -3.01 -11.81 9.86
C TYR A 68 -4.17 -11.26 10.70
N LEU A 69 -5.38 -11.22 10.14
CA LEU A 69 -6.60 -10.87 10.89
C LEU A 69 -6.91 -11.92 11.96
N GLU A 70 -6.79 -13.20 11.60
CA GLU A 70 -6.97 -14.31 12.56
C GLU A 70 -5.94 -14.30 13.67
N LEU A 71 -4.67 -13.97 13.37
CA LEU A 71 -3.60 -13.88 14.35
C LEU A 71 -3.88 -12.75 15.35
N ALA A 72 -4.30 -11.58 14.88
CA ALA A 72 -4.67 -10.46 15.74
C ALA A 72 -5.82 -10.82 16.70
N SER A 73 -6.88 -11.46 16.19
CA SER A 73 -7.99 -11.93 17.04
C SER A 73 -7.55 -12.99 18.06
N LYS A 74 -6.68 -13.93 17.67
CA LYS A 74 -6.13 -14.94 18.60
C LYS A 74 -5.27 -14.31 19.70
N LEU A 75 -4.46 -13.31 19.37
CA LEU A 75 -3.64 -12.59 20.35
C LEU A 75 -4.49 -11.84 21.36
N GLU A 76 -5.56 -11.17 20.93
CA GLU A 76 -6.48 -10.47 21.84
C GLU A 76 -7.19 -11.44 22.81
N LEU A 77 -7.64 -12.60 22.31
CA LEU A 77 -8.24 -13.65 23.14
C LEU A 77 -7.25 -14.22 24.15
N LEU A 78 -6.01 -14.47 23.74
CA LEU A 78 -4.93 -14.92 24.62
C LEU A 78 -4.61 -13.89 25.70
N GLN A 79 -4.59 -12.60 25.34
CA GLN A 79 -4.31 -11.52 26.28
C GLN A 79 -5.42 -11.40 27.33
N LYS A 80 -6.70 -11.47 26.92
CA LYS A 80 -7.83 -11.52 27.85
C LYS A 80 -7.81 -12.75 28.76
N ALA A 81 -7.48 -13.92 28.21
CA ALA A 81 -7.40 -15.15 28.99
C ALA A 81 -6.26 -15.11 30.02
N MET A 82 -5.13 -14.50 29.68
CA MET A 82 -4.04 -14.26 30.63
C MET A 82 -4.44 -13.26 31.71
N ASP A 83 -5.13 -12.17 31.35
CA ASP A 83 -5.60 -11.16 32.32
C ASP A 83 -6.60 -11.75 33.33
N ASP A 84 -7.57 -12.58 32.89
CA ASP A 84 -8.52 -13.27 33.78
C ASP A 84 -7.82 -14.27 34.72
N MET A 85 -6.78 -14.96 34.24
CA MET A 85 -5.98 -15.89 35.07
C MET A 85 -5.14 -15.15 36.12
N ILE A 86 -4.54 -14.01 35.77
CA ILE A 86 -3.78 -13.18 36.71
C ILE A 86 -4.72 -12.61 37.78
N LEU A 87 -5.93 -12.18 37.41
CA LEU A 87 -6.93 -11.65 38.33
C LEU A 87 -7.53 -12.71 39.27
N LYS A 88 -7.72 -13.96 38.81
CA LYS A 88 -8.21 -15.07 39.66
C LYS A 88 -7.14 -15.72 40.54
N GLY A 89 -5.86 -15.59 40.20
CA GLY A 89 -4.75 -16.19 40.96
C GLY A 89 -4.31 -15.40 42.20
N GLY A 90 -4.81 -14.18 42.40
CA GLY A 90 -4.40 -13.28 43.48
C GLY A 90 -5.16 -13.40 44.81
N THR A 91 -6.09 -14.34 44.94
CA THR A 91 -6.79 -14.61 46.22
C THR A 91 -6.48 -16.02 46.72
N SER A 92 -5.36 -16.17 47.44
CA SER A 92 -5.12 -17.28 48.35
C SER A 92 -4.30 -16.78 49.54
#